data_AF-A0A815REA9-F1
#
_entry.id   AF-A0A815REA9-F1
#
_cell.length_a   1.000
_cell.length_b   1.000
_cell.length_c   1.000
_cell.angle_alpha   90.00
_cell.angle_beta   90.00
_cell.angle_gamma   90.00
#
_symmetry.space_group_name_H-M   'P 1'
#
loop_
_entity.id
_entity.type
_entity.pdbx_description
1 polymer ?
#
loop_
_entity_poly.entity_id
_entity_poly.type
_entity_poly.pdbx_seq_one_letter_code
_entity_poly.pdbx_strand_id
1 'polypeptide(L)'
;MNLDELRDIAIRMHKIMSIDIVQSLWIVYRKYGMEEIQSKRPINVSDTKFWPKEVSSLMKQLKNDNIIDESSCLIFANQCLQELYNKKEHYRHELNVKTTRLSGYNCNMEYTIEKFVQQGLQSLHIEINEHIATVQYHYTNIIIQQTPP
;
A
#
# COMPACT_ATOMS: atom_id res chain seq x y z
N MET A 1 33.00 -10.07 -9.39
CA MET A 1 31.62 -9.60 -9.11
C MET A 1 31.69 -8.73 -7.86
N ASN A 2 31.28 -7.46 -7.96
CA ASN A 2 31.39 -6.50 -6.86
C ASN A 2 30.21 -6.67 -5.88
N LEU A 3 30.52 -6.87 -4.58
CA LEU A 3 29.52 -6.98 -3.51
C LEU A 3 28.64 -5.74 -3.40
N ASP A 4 29.17 -4.56 -3.69
CA ASP A 4 28.43 -3.30 -3.65
C ASP A 4 27.33 -3.26 -4.73
N GLU A 5 27.58 -3.85 -5.90
CA GLU A 5 26.59 -3.91 -6.98
C GLU A 5 25.43 -4.86 -6.64
N LEU A 6 25.72 -6.00 -5.99
CA LEU A 6 24.69 -6.91 -5.49
C LEU A 6 23.88 -6.28 -4.36
N ARG A 7 24.54 -5.50 -3.48
CA ARG A 7 23.87 -4.75 -2.42
C ARG A 7 22.92 -3.70 -2.99
N ASP A 8 23.36 -2.96 -4.01
CA ASP A 8 22.51 -2.00 -4.73
C ASP A 8 21.27 -2.69 -5.31
N ILE A 9 21.43 -3.85 -5.95
CA ILE A 9 20.32 -4.65 -6.48
C ILE A 9 19.36 -5.05 -5.35
N ALA A 10 19.88 -5.56 -4.23
CA ALA A 10 19.08 -5.95 -3.08
C ALA A 10 18.29 -4.77 -2.48
N ILE A 11 18.89 -3.59 -2.37
CA ILE A 11 18.23 -2.37 -1.89
C ILE A 11 17.07 -1.98 -2.81
N ARG A 12 17.23 -2.14 -4.13
CA ARG A 12 16.19 -1.82 -5.11
C ARG A 12 15.03 -2.81 -5.06
N MET A 13 15.33 -4.11 -4.99
CA MET A 13 14.32 -5.14 -4.77
C MET A 13 13.56 -4.91 -3.47
N HIS A 14 14.27 -4.58 -2.38
CA HIS A 14 13.67 -4.23 -1.10
C HIS A 14 12.69 -3.08 -1.25
N LYS A 15 13.10 -1.96 -1.87
CA LYS A 15 12.22 -0.80 -2.08
C LYS A 15 10.98 -1.16 -2.91
N ILE A 16 11.13 -1.93 -3.98
CA ILE A 16 10.00 -2.38 -4.81
C ILE A 16 9.03 -3.22 -3.97
N MET A 17 9.54 -4.21 -3.25
CA MET A 17 8.72 -5.11 -2.42
C MET A 17 8.06 -4.40 -1.24
N SER A 18 8.76 -3.46 -0.58
CA SER A 18 8.14 -2.62 0.45
C SER A 18 6.99 -1.79 -0.10
N ILE A 19 7.15 -1.23 -1.30
CA ILE A 19 6.08 -0.50 -1.97
C ILE A 19 4.89 -1.42 -2.25
N ASP A 20 5.12 -2.63 -2.75
CA ASP A 20 4.05 -3.60 -3.01
C ASP A 20 3.26 -3.93 -1.74
N ILE A 21 3.96 -4.15 -0.63
CA ILE A 21 3.34 -4.39 0.67
C ILE A 21 2.50 -3.18 1.08
N VAL A 22 3.04 -1.97 1.07
CA VAL A 22 2.31 -0.75 1.48
C VAL A 22 1.13 -0.45 0.53
N GLN A 23 1.29 -0.66 -0.77
CA GLN A 23 0.21 -0.48 -1.75
C GLN A 23 -0.99 -1.37 -1.45
N SER A 24 -0.77 -2.59 -0.95
CA SER A 24 -1.87 -3.51 -0.62
C SER A 24 -2.84 -2.91 0.41
N LEU A 25 -2.32 -2.21 1.43
CA LEU A 25 -3.13 -1.52 2.43
C LEU A 25 -3.93 -0.36 1.83
N TRP A 26 -3.30 0.46 1.00
CA TRP A 26 -3.97 1.58 0.34
C TRP A 26 -5.05 1.14 -0.65
N ILE A 27 -4.85 0.00 -1.33
CA ILE A 27 -5.87 -0.61 -2.18
C ILE A 27 -7.09 -1.02 -1.34
N VAL A 28 -6.86 -1.59 -0.15
CA VAL A 28 -7.93 -1.96 0.79
C VAL A 28 -8.69 -0.72 1.27
N TYR A 29 -8.00 0.33 1.71
CA TYR A 29 -8.65 1.60 2.08
C TYR A 29 -9.50 2.16 0.95
N ARG A 30 -8.94 2.24 -0.27
CA ARG A 30 -9.65 2.75 -1.43
C ARG A 30 -10.87 1.89 -1.79
N LYS A 31 -10.75 0.56 -1.73
CA LYS A 31 -11.84 -0.35 -2.07
C LYS A 31 -13.05 -0.07 -1.18
N TYR A 32 -12.86 -0.08 0.12
CA TYR A 32 -13.96 0.13 1.04
C TYR A 32 -14.47 1.57 0.98
N GLY A 33 -13.59 2.58 0.94
CA GLY A 33 -14.02 3.97 0.74
C GLY A 33 -14.81 4.24 -0.56
N MET A 34 -14.76 3.34 -1.55
CA MET A 34 -15.55 3.42 -2.79
C MET A 34 -16.88 2.63 -2.74
N GLU A 35 -17.00 1.61 -1.89
CA GLU A 35 -18.21 0.78 -1.78
C GLU A 35 -19.41 1.61 -1.27
N GLU A 36 -19.17 2.68 -0.50
CA GLU A 36 -20.19 3.67 -0.10
C GLU A 36 -20.75 4.48 -1.27
N ILE A 37 -19.92 4.82 -2.28
CA ILE A 37 -20.35 5.61 -3.44
C ILE A 37 -21.31 4.81 -4.33
N GLN A 38 -21.22 3.48 -4.31
CA GLN A 38 -22.00 2.60 -5.18
C GLN A 38 -23.23 1.98 -4.50
N SER A 39 -23.27 1.91 -3.17
CA SER A 39 -24.47 1.49 -2.45
C SER A 39 -25.53 2.60 -2.47
N LYS A 40 -26.36 2.63 -3.53
CA LYS A 40 -27.60 3.42 -3.65
C LYS A 40 -28.70 2.99 -2.66
N ARG A 41 -28.36 2.61 -1.44
CA ARG A 41 -29.33 2.49 -0.35
C ARG A 41 -29.25 3.77 0.46
N PRO A 42 -30.39 4.38 0.85
CA PRO A 42 -30.38 5.48 1.80
C PRO A 42 -29.99 4.90 3.15
N ILE A 43 -28.70 4.70 3.36
CA ILE A 43 -28.15 4.46 4.67
C ILE A 43 -28.28 5.82 5.35
N ASN A 44 -28.96 5.90 6.50
CA ASN A 44 -28.95 7.09 7.34
C ASN A 44 -27.53 7.25 7.92
N VAL A 45 -26.59 7.72 7.09
CA VAL A 45 -25.20 7.99 7.45
C VAL A 45 -25.11 9.43 7.93
N SER A 46 -25.63 9.73 9.13
CA SER A 46 -25.37 11.06 9.71
C SER A 46 -24.05 11.11 10.48
N ASP A 47 -23.49 9.98 10.95
CA ASP A 47 -22.38 10.05 11.93
C ASP A 47 -21.27 8.99 11.85
N THR A 48 -21.35 7.97 10.99
CA THR A 48 -20.29 6.96 10.87
C THR A 48 -19.23 7.37 9.83
N LYS A 49 -18.07 7.84 10.30
CA LYS A 49 -16.89 8.03 9.44
C LYS A 49 -16.44 6.68 8.90
N PHE A 50 -16.50 6.50 7.59
CA PHE A 50 -16.22 5.22 6.95
C PHE A 50 -14.72 5.02 6.75
N TRP A 51 -13.94 6.08 6.53
CA TRP A 51 -12.49 5.96 6.45
C TRP A 51 -11.85 5.65 7.80
N PRO A 52 -10.82 4.77 7.82
CA PRO A 52 -10.00 4.55 9.00
C PRO A 52 -9.38 5.87 9.47
N LYS A 53 -9.33 6.07 10.79
CA LYS A 53 -8.86 7.32 11.41
C LYS A 53 -7.43 7.62 10.97
N GLU A 54 -6.64 6.60 10.71
CA GLU A 54 -5.28 6.60 10.21
C GLU A 54 -5.17 7.35 8.89
N VAL A 55 -6.10 7.12 7.94
CA VAL A 55 -6.13 7.83 6.64
C VAL A 55 -6.36 9.32 6.87
N SER A 56 -7.34 9.66 7.70
CA SER A 56 -7.67 11.05 8.02
C SER A 56 -6.55 11.76 8.80
N SER A 57 -5.84 11.03 9.67
CA SER A 57 -4.69 11.52 10.42
C SER A 57 -3.50 11.78 9.51
N LEU A 58 -3.19 10.85 8.60
CA LEU A 58 -2.13 11.00 7.61
C LEU A 58 -2.43 12.16 6.66
N MET A 59 -3.68 12.30 6.22
CA MET A 59 -4.09 13.42 5.37
C MET A 59 -3.86 14.76 6.09
N LYS A 60 -4.28 14.88 7.35
CA LYS A 60 -4.04 16.08 8.17
C LYS A 60 -2.55 16.41 8.30
N GLN A 61 -1.74 15.39 8.61
CA GLN A 61 -0.29 15.56 8.79
C GLN A 61 0.42 15.98 7.50
N LEU A 62 0.02 15.41 6.35
CA LEU A 62 0.73 15.59 5.09
C LEU A 62 0.21 16.76 4.25
N LYS A 63 -1.08 17.08 4.33
CA LYS A 63 -1.70 18.17 3.56
C LYS A 63 -1.96 19.44 4.37
N ASN A 64 -1.79 19.38 5.70
CA ASN A 64 -2.15 20.48 6.61
C ASN A 64 -3.60 20.97 6.42
N ASP A 65 -4.47 20.05 6.01
CA ASP A 65 -5.87 20.32 5.70
C ASP A 65 -6.74 20.01 6.91
N ASN A 66 -7.57 20.98 7.31
CA ASN A 66 -8.50 20.81 8.44
C ASN A 66 -9.86 20.25 8.01
N ILE A 67 -10.15 20.25 6.71
CA ILE A 67 -11.38 19.70 6.14
C ILE A 67 -11.11 18.23 5.78
N ILE A 68 -11.74 17.33 6.53
CA ILE A 68 -11.76 15.90 6.22
C ILE A 68 -13.20 15.56 5.83
N ASP A 69 -13.43 15.45 4.53
CA ASP A 69 -14.60 14.79 3.98
C ASP A 69 -14.22 13.50 3.24
N GLU A 70 -15.22 12.67 2.98
CA GLU A 70 -15.09 11.38 2.30
C GLU A 70 -14.41 11.51 0.92
N SER A 71 -14.75 12.58 0.18
CA SER A 71 -14.19 12.83 -1.15
C SER A 71 -12.70 13.17 -1.10
N SER A 72 -12.29 13.92 -0.07
CA SER A 72 -10.92 14.33 0.16
C SER A 72 -10.06 13.14 0.59
N CYS A 73 -10.61 12.23 1.39
CA CYS A 73 -9.95 10.98 1.77
C CYS A 73 -9.73 10.07 0.54
N LEU A 74 -10.73 9.96 -0.35
CA LEU A 74 -10.60 9.20 -1.59
C LEU A 74 -9.53 9.79 -2.53
N ILE A 75 -9.56 11.11 -2.74
CA ILE A 75 -8.56 11.82 -3.55
C ILE A 75 -7.17 11.58 -2.98
N PHE A 76 -7.02 11.68 -1.66
CA PHE A 76 -5.76 11.43 -0.98
C PHE A 76 -5.26 9.99 -1.16
N ALA A 77 -6.12 8.99 -0.95
CA ALA A 77 -5.75 7.58 -1.16
C ALA A 77 -5.32 7.30 -2.61
N ASN A 78 -6.02 7.88 -3.60
CA ASN A 78 -5.65 7.77 -5.01
C ASN A 78 -4.29 8.42 -5.30
N GLN A 79 -4.00 9.58 -4.70
CA GLN A 79 -2.70 10.24 -4.82
C GLN A 79 -1.58 9.39 -4.23
N CYS A 80 -1.77 8.84 -3.02
CA CYS A 80 -0.80 7.94 -2.40
C CYS A 80 -0.51 6.71 -3.28
N LEU A 81 -1.56 6.09 -3.84
CA LEU A 81 -1.40 4.96 -4.76
C LEU A 81 -0.63 5.33 -6.02
N GLN A 82 -0.93 6.49 -6.61
CA GLN A 82 -0.22 6.99 -7.80
C GLN A 82 1.25 7.29 -7.51
N GLU A 83 1.55 7.91 -6.38
CA GLU A 83 2.93 8.18 -5.96
C GLU A 83 3.72 6.90 -5.74
N LEU A 84 3.12 5.91 -5.06
CA LEU A 84 3.72 4.60 -4.85
C LEU A 84 3.98 3.90 -6.19
N TYR A 85 3.03 3.96 -7.12
CA TYR A 85 3.20 3.41 -8.47
C TYR A 85 4.38 4.07 -9.19
N ASN A 86 4.45 5.40 -9.20
CA ASN A 86 5.53 6.13 -9.84
C ASN A 86 6.91 5.79 -9.23
N LYS A 87 6.99 5.72 -7.89
CA LYS A 87 8.22 5.32 -7.17
C LYS A 87 8.63 3.89 -7.51
N LYS A 88 7.67 2.97 -7.59
CA LYS A 88 7.92 1.58 -7.94
C LYS A 88 8.47 1.44 -9.34
N GLU A 89 7.86 2.11 -10.32
CA GLU A 89 8.32 2.09 -11.72
C GLU A 89 9.72 2.71 -11.86
N HIS A 90 10.01 3.76 -11.10
CA HIS A 90 11.36 4.32 -11.02
C HIS A 90 12.38 3.27 -10.52
N TYR A 91 12.11 2.61 -9.39
CA TYR A 91 13.02 1.59 -8.86
C TYR A 91 13.14 0.36 -9.76
N ARG A 92 12.07 -0.05 -10.45
CA ARG A 92 12.09 -1.11 -11.47
C ARG A 92 12.99 -0.75 -12.63
N HIS A 93 12.89 0.47 -13.14
CA HIS A 93 13.75 0.95 -14.21
C HIS A 93 15.23 0.92 -13.78
N GLU A 94 15.53 1.47 -12.60
CA GLU A 94 16.91 1.49 -12.10
C GLU A 94 17.46 0.09 -11.81
N LEU A 95 16.62 -0.83 -11.32
CA LEU A 95 16.97 -2.24 -11.12
C LEU A 95 17.33 -2.89 -12.46
N ASN A 96 16.49 -2.74 -13.48
CA ASN A 96 16.73 -3.29 -14.82
C ASN A 96 18.04 -2.78 -15.44
N VAL A 97 18.33 -1.48 -15.27
CA VAL A 97 19.60 -0.90 -15.74
C VAL A 97 20.80 -1.52 -15.01
N LYS A 98 20.71 -1.76 -13.70
CA LYS A 98 21.78 -2.36 -12.90
C LYS A 98 22.01 -3.82 -13.25
N THR A 99 20.96 -4.63 -13.33
CA THR A 99 21.07 -6.07 -13.62
C THR A 99 21.59 -6.33 -15.02
N THR A 100 21.18 -5.53 -16.02
CA THR A 100 21.65 -5.67 -17.41
C THR A 100 23.14 -5.34 -17.56
N ARG A 101 23.68 -4.45 -16.72
CA ARG A 101 25.09 -4.03 -16.76
C ARG A 101 26.01 -4.92 -15.95
N LEU A 102 25.46 -5.69 -15.00
CA LEU A 102 26.25 -6.54 -14.10
C LEU A 102 26.64 -7.85 -14.80
N SER A 103 27.90 -7.93 -15.24
CA SER A 103 28.42 -9.14 -15.87
C SER A 103 28.32 -10.35 -14.94
N GLY A 104 27.73 -11.44 -15.44
CA GLY A 104 27.54 -12.68 -14.69
C GLY A 104 26.29 -12.71 -13.79
N TYR A 105 25.52 -11.62 -13.72
CA TYR A 105 24.20 -11.63 -13.10
C TYR A 105 23.27 -12.58 -13.86
N ASN A 106 22.55 -13.42 -13.11
CA ASN A 106 21.68 -14.45 -13.67
C ASN A 106 20.48 -14.71 -12.76
N CYS A 107 19.52 -15.49 -13.26
CA CYS A 107 18.28 -15.79 -12.55
C CYS A 107 18.49 -16.45 -11.18
N ASN A 108 19.54 -17.24 -10.97
CA ASN A 108 19.81 -17.86 -9.68
C ASN A 108 20.26 -16.83 -8.64
N MET A 109 21.08 -15.85 -9.05
CA MET A 109 21.49 -14.74 -8.19
C MET A 109 20.29 -13.86 -7.86
N GLU A 110 19.48 -13.53 -8.86
CA GLU A 110 18.24 -12.78 -8.69
C GLU A 110 17.32 -13.43 -7.66
N TYR A 111 17.04 -14.73 -7.84
CA TYR A 111 16.22 -15.50 -6.90
C TYR A 111 16.80 -15.51 -5.48
N THR A 112 18.12 -15.65 -5.34
CA THR A 112 18.78 -15.69 -4.02
C THR A 112 18.64 -14.33 -3.31
N ILE A 113 18.87 -13.24 -4.03
CA ILE A 113 18.72 -11.88 -3.49
C ILE A 113 17.26 -11.63 -3.15
N GLU A 114 16.34 -12.00 -4.05
CA GLU A 114 14.90 -11.86 -3.83
C GLU A 114 14.47 -12.58 -2.54
N LYS A 115 14.91 -13.82 -2.33
CA LYS A 115 14.60 -14.59 -1.11
C LYS A 115 15.15 -13.93 0.14
N PHE A 116 16.39 -13.43 0.09
CA PHE A 116 16.99 -12.71 1.21
C PHE A 116 16.20 -11.44 1.55
N VAL A 117 15.81 -10.66 0.53
CA VAL A 117 14.99 -9.46 0.70
C VAL A 117 13.60 -9.80 1.26
N GLN A 118 12.94 -10.86 0.75
CA GLN A 118 11.64 -11.33 1.24
C GLN A 118 11.70 -11.65 2.74
N GLN A 119 12.76 -12.34 3.20
CA GLN A 119 12.96 -12.64 4.62
C GLN A 119 13.09 -11.36 5.45
N GLY A 120 13.86 -10.37 4.97
CA GLY A 120 14.02 -9.08 5.65
C GLY A 120 12.72 -8.28 5.77
N LEU A 121 11.78 -8.48 4.85
CA LEU A 121 10.48 -7.78 4.82
C LEU A 121 9.35 -8.50 5.55
N GLN A 122 9.61 -9.67 6.14
CA GLN A 122 8.56 -10.50 6.74
C GLN A 122 7.79 -9.76 7.86
N SER A 123 8.49 -9.00 8.71
CA SER A 123 7.85 -8.23 9.79
C SER A 123 6.89 -7.17 9.23
N LEU A 124 7.32 -6.42 8.20
CA LEU A 124 6.48 -5.41 7.55
C LEU A 124 5.25 -6.05 6.88
N HIS A 125 5.44 -7.20 6.24
CA HIS A 125 4.36 -7.94 5.61
C HIS A 125 3.32 -8.42 6.63
N ILE A 126 3.76 -8.91 7.80
CA ILE A 126 2.84 -9.32 8.88
C ILE A 126 2.05 -8.11 9.40
N GLU A 127 2.75 -7.04 9.78
CA GLU A 127 2.13 -5.82 10.31
C GLU A 127 1.07 -5.25 9.36
N ILE A 128 1.38 -5.17 8.07
CA ILE A 128 0.46 -4.66 7.07
C ILE A 128 -0.75 -5.60 6.86
N ASN A 129 -0.55 -6.92 6.90
CA ASN A 129 -1.67 -7.86 6.80
C ASN A 129 -2.59 -7.82 8.03
N GLU A 130 -2.03 -7.66 9.23
CA GLU A 130 -2.82 -7.45 10.45
C GLU A 130 -3.65 -6.16 10.35
N HIS A 131 -3.05 -5.10 9.79
CA HIS A 131 -3.74 -3.85 9.54
C HIS A 131 -4.89 -4.04 8.54
N ILE A 132 -4.64 -4.72 7.42
CA ILE A 132 -5.67 -5.04 6.42
C ILE A 132 -6.83 -5.81 7.07
N ALA A 133 -6.53 -6.85 7.87
CA ALA A 133 -7.54 -7.64 8.55
C ALA A 133 -8.39 -6.78 9.50
N THR A 134 -7.75 -5.87 10.23
CA THR A 134 -8.44 -4.93 11.14
C THR A 134 -9.40 -4.02 10.38
N VAL A 135 -8.96 -3.46 9.26
CA VAL A 135 -9.77 -2.61 8.38
C VAL A 135 -10.97 -3.39 7.82
N GLN A 136 -10.73 -4.59 7.29
CA GLN A 136 -11.77 -5.47 6.76
C GLN A 136 -12.80 -5.84 7.83
N TYR A 137 -12.36 -6.13 9.04
CA TYR A 137 -13.24 -6.44 10.17
C TYR A 137 -14.12 -5.24 10.55
N HIS A 138 -13.54 -4.05 10.66
CA HIS A 138 -14.29 -2.83 10.95
C HIS A 138 -15.37 -2.57 9.90
N TYR A 139 -15.01 -2.67 8.61
CA TYR A 139 -15.98 -2.48 7.52
C TYR A 139 -17.09 -3.53 7.54
N THR A 140 -16.75 -4.81 7.72
CA THR A 140 -17.73 -5.89 7.81
C THR A 140 -18.73 -5.64 8.95
N ASN A 141 -18.24 -5.21 10.11
CA ASN A 141 -19.09 -4.89 11.25
C ASN A 141 -20.05 -3.72 10.97
N ILE A 142 -19.58 -2.66 10.30
CA ILE A 142 -20.44 -1.53 9.91
C ILE A 142 -21.57 -2.03 9.01
N ILE A 143 -21.27 -2.86 8.01
CA ILE A 143 -22.27 -3.42 7.09
C ILE A 143 -23.29 -4.28 7.84
N ILE A 144 -22.85 -5.16 8.75
CA ILE A 144 -23.74 -6.01 9.54
C ILE A 144 -24.68 -5.16 10.40
N GLN A 145 -24.17 -4.13 11.08
CA GLN A 145 -24.98 -3.23 11.91
C GLN A 145 -26.01 -2.43 11.11
N GLN A 146 -25.76 -2.22 9.81
CA GLN A 146 -26.63 -1.47 8.90
C GLN A 146 -27.63 -2.36 8.13
N THR A 147 -27.56 -3.69 8.27
CA THR A 147 -28.48 -4.61 7.59
C THR A 147 -29.63 -4.97 8.54
N PRO A 148 -30.89 -4.58 8.27
CA PRO A 148 -32.01 -4.98 9.09
C PRO A 148 -32.22 -6.51 9.03
N PRO A 149 -32.78 -7.13 10.09
CA PRO A 149 -33.02 -8.58 10.17
C PRO A 149 -33.98 -9.09 9.09
#